data_AF-A0A9E4GCN3-F1
#
_entry.id   AF-A0A9E4GCN3-F1
#
_cell.length_a   1.000
_cell.length_b   1.000
_cell.length_c   1.000
_cell.angle_alpha   90.00
_cell.angle_beta   90.00
_cell.angle_gamma   90.00
#
_symmetry.space_group_name_H-M   'P 1'
#
loop_
_entity.id
_entity.type
_entity.pdbx_description
1 polymer ?
#
loop_
_entity_poly.entity_id
_entity_poly.type
_entity_poly.pdbx_seq_one_letter_code
_entity_poly.pdbx_strand_id
1 'polypeptide(L)'
;MVWGQPTVWFTSIESFAKVLSGRNRELLATIASEKPDSLTELAELAGRSKSNLSRTLKTMSRYGLVELSEGERGTLVPRVPYDQVRLDVSLTSSSQRVA
;
A
#
# COMPACT_ATOMS: atom_id res chain seq x y z
N MET A 1 -17.23 11.20 -15.43
CA MET A 1 -15.99 10.97 -16.20
C MET A 1 -14.85 10.90 -15.18
N VAL A 2 -14.44 9.70 -14.77
CA VAL A 2 -13.39 9.52 -13.75
C VAL A 2 -12.05 9.37 -14.46
N TRP A 3 -11.19 10.38 -14.32
CA TRP A 3 -9.84 10.35 -14.87
C TRP A 3 -8.92 9.57 -13.92
N GLY A 4 -8.24 8.55 -14.46
CA GLY A 4 -6.87 8.18 -14.10
C GLY A 4 -6.57 7.73 -12.66
N GLN A 5 -7.45 6.97 -11.99
CA GLN A 5 -7.01 6.29 -10.77
C GLN A 5 -5.94 5.24 -11.13
N PRO A 6 -4.81 5.18 -10.41
CA PRO A 6 -3.72 4.28 -10.78
C PRO A 6 -4.16 2.84 -10.62
N THR A 7 -4.21 2.13 -11.75
CA THR A 7 -4.44 0.68 -11.75
C THR A 7 -3.12 -0.02 -11.46
N VAL A 8 -3.08 -0.75 -10.35
CA VAL A 8 -1.92 -1.52 -9.93
C VAL A 8 -2.15 -2.99 -10.28
N TRP A 9 -1.26 -3.54 -11.11
CA TRP A 9 -1.32 -4.95 -11.47
C TRP A 9 -0.48 -5.78 -10.50
N PHE A 10 -1.12 -6.76 -9.86
CA PHE A 10 -0.43 -7.75 -9.03
C PHE A 10 -0.13 -9.00 -9.84
N THR A 11 0.98 -9.66 -9.54
CA THR A 11 1.37 -10.91 -10.20
C THR A 11 0.47 -12.09 -9.86
N SER A 12 -0.26 -12.03 -8.73
CA SER A 12 -1.25 -13.03 -8.31
C SER A 12 -2.14 -12.51 -7.18
N ILE A 13 -3.26 -13.21 -6.91
CA ILE A 13 -4.16 -12.93 -5.78
C ILE A 13 -3.44 -13.16 -4.43
N GLU A 14 -2.57 -14.17 -4.34
CA GLU A 14 -1.79 -14.44 -3.13
C GLU A 14 -0.81 -13.30 -2.82
N SER A 15 -0.18 -12.73 -3.85
CA SER A 15 0.69 -11.55 -3.72
C SER A 15 -0.11 -10.35 -3.19
N PHE A 16 -1.29 -10.11 -3.76
CA PHE A 16 -2.22 -9.07 -3.30
C PHE A 16 -2.62 -9.28 -1.82
N ALA A 17 -3.06 -10.49 -1.46
CA ALA A 17 -3.51 -10.83 -0.11
C ALA A 17 -2.38 -10.68 0.93
N LYS A 18 -1.14 -10.98 0.55
CA LYS A 18 0.03 -10.78 1.41
C LYS A 18 0.32 -9.29 1.63
N VAL A 19 0.28 -8.48 0.55
CA VAL A 19 0.52 -7.04 0.61
C VAL A 19 -0.56 -6.33 1.44
N LEU A 20 -1.83 -6.70 1.27
CA LEU A 20 -2.98 -6.14 2.01
C LEU A 20 -3.49 -7.06 3.13
N SER A 21 -2.59 -7.83 3.74
CA SER A 21 -2.88 -8.59 4.96
C SER A 21 -3.46 -7.69 6.05
N GLY A 22 -4.20 -8.26 7.02
CA GLY A 22 -4.82 -7.48 8.11
C GLY A 22 -3.87 -6.49 8.79
N ARG A 23 -2.69 -6.99 9.22
CA ARG A 23 -1.63 -6.18 9.84
C ARG A 23 -1.11 -5.04 8.95
N ASN A 24 -1.11 -5.24 7.63
CA ASN A 24 -0.67 -4.23 6.69
C ASN A 24 -1.77 -3.21 6.41
N ARG A 25 -3.04 -3.60 6.43
CA ARG A 25 -4.17 -2.67 6.35
C ARG A 25 -4.26 -1.79 7.60
N GLU A 26 -4.01 -2.35 8.78
CA GLU A 26 -3.87 -1.58 10.02
C GLU A 26 -2.73 -0.57 9.91
N LEU A 27 -1.56 -0.99 9.40
CA LEU A 27 -0.44 -0.07 9.17
C LEU A 27 -0.82 1.09 8.23
N LEU A 28 -1.50 0.79 7.12
CA LEU A 28 -1.95 1.80 6.16
C LEU A 28 -2.96 2.76 6.82
N ALA A 29 -3.88 2.24 7.64
CA ALA A 29 -4.83 3.05 8.39
C ALA A 29 -4.10 4.00 9.37
N THR A 30 -3.11 3.51 10.11
CA THR A 30 -2.29 4.35 11.01
C THR A 30 -1.55 5.44 10.25
N ILE A 31 -0.98 5.14 9.08
CA ILE A 31 -0.30 6.16 8.26
C ILE A 31 -1.29 7.21 7.77
N ALA A 32 -2.49 6.81 7.37
CA ALA A 32 -3.54 7.71 6.88
C ALA A 32 -4.12 8.60 8.00
N SER A 33 -4.31 8.06 9.21
CA SER A 33 -4.88 8.79 10.35
C SER A 33 -3.86 9.71 11.02
N GLU A 34 -2.69 9.17 11.37
CA GLU A 34 -1.70 9.87 12.19
C GLU A 34 -0.72 10.71 11.36
N LYS A 35 -0.58 10.41 10.06
CA LYS A 35 0.32 11.13 9.12
C LYS A 35 1.75 11.34 9.68
N PRO A 36 2.43 10.27 10.14
CA PRO A 36 3.71 10.39 10.84
C PRO A 36 4.77 11.03 9.95
N ASP A 37 5.58 11.91 10.52
CA ASP A 37 6.63 12.66 9.82
C ASP A 37 7.96 11.90 9.78
N SER A 38 8.00 10.66 10.27
CA SER A 38 9.15 9.77 10.07
C SER A 38 8.83 8.29 10.22
N LEU A 39 9.70 7.43 9.67
CA LEU A 39 9.69 6.00 9.96
C LEU A 39 9.93 5.65 11.43
N THR A 40 10.56 6.54 12.20
CA THR A 40 10.80 6.31 13.63
C THR A 40 9.48 6.48 14.40
N GLU A 41 8.77 7.58 14.15
CA GLU A 41 7.46 7.83 14.73
C GLU A 41 6.44 6.75 14.33
N LEU A 42 6.40 6.36 13.05
CA LEU A 42 5.55 5.26 12.61
C LEU A 42 5.88 3.94 13.31
N ALA A 43 7.16 3.69 13.63
CA ALA A 43 7.58 2.49 14.36
C ALA A 43 7.01 2.46 15.78
N GLU A 44 6.97 3.61 16.44
CA GLU A 44 6.39 3.79 17.77
C GLU A 44 4.87 3.59 17.73
N LEU A 45 4.18 4.29 16.81
CA LEU A 45 2.72 4.19 16.63
C LEU A 45 2.27 2.77 16.29
N ALA A 46 3.00 2.08 15.39
CA ALA A 46 2.62 0.75 14.92
C ALA A 46 3.16 -0.39 15.81
N GLY A 47 3.98 -0.10 16.82
CA GLY A 47 4.63 -1.13 17.65
C GLY A 47 5.49 -2.11 16.84
N ARG A 48 6.14 -1.63 15.77
CA ARG A 48 6.89 -2.45 14.80
C ARG A 48 8.31 -1.92 14.64
N SER A 49 9.27 -2.82 14.47
CA SER A 49 10.65 -2.37 14.21
C SER A 49 10.77 -1.58 12.91
N LYS A 50 11.60 -0.54 12.92
CA LYS A 50 11.88 0.33 11.77
C LYS A 50 12.36 -0.45 10.53
N SER A 51 13.19 -1.47 10.72
CA SER A 51 13.68 -2.32 9.62
C SER A 51 12.57 -3.16 8.98
N ASN A 52 11.60 -3.63 9.77
CA ASN A 52 10.43 -4.34 9.25
C ASN A 52 9.53 -3.40 8.48
N LEU A 53 9.24 -2.20 9.02
CA LEU A 53 8.44 -1.19 8.34
C LEU A 53 9.07 -0.74 7.04
N SER A 54 10.38 -0.45 7.02
CA SER A 54 11.06 -0.02 5.80
C SER A 54 10.90 -1.03 4.66
N ARG A 55 11.05 -2.33 4.94
CA ARG A 55 10.84 -3.39 3.94
C ARG A 55 9.39 -3.43 3.45
N THR A 56 8.43 -3.39 4.36
CA THR A 56 6.99 -3.37 4.02
C THR A 56 6.62 -2.15 3.18
N LEU A 57 7.06 -0.96 3.58
CA LEU A 57 6.73 0.29 2.91
C LEU A 57 7.39 0.40 1.54
N LYS A 58 8.62 -0.09 1.36
CA LYS A 58 9.23 -0.22 0.03
C LYS A 58 8.40 -1.10 -0.90
N THR A 59 7.89 -2.23 -0.41
CA THR A 59 7.00 -3.08 -1.21
C THR A 59 5.69 -2.37 -1.54
N MET A 60 5.04 -1.75 -0.56
CA MET A 60 3.79 -1.00 -0.77
C MET A 60 3.96 0.16 -1.74
N SER A 61 5.10 0.86 -1.67
CA SER A 61 5.42 1.96 -2.57
C SER A 61 5.64 1.52 -4.01
N ARG A 62 6.22 0.34 -4.24
CA ARG A 62 6.28 -0.26 -5.59
C ARG A 62 4.90 -0.53 -6.18
N TYR A 63 3.92 -0.85 -5.33
CA TYR A 63 2.52 -1.01 -5.71
C TYR A 63 1.74 0.30 -5.66
N GLY A 64 2.39 1.45 -5.45
CA GLY A 64 1.73 2.75 -5.35
C GLY A 64 0.87 2.96 -4.11
N LEU A 65 0.72 1.97 -3.23
CA LEU A 65 -0.13 2.05 -2.03
C LEU A 65 0.38 3.07 -1.00
N VAL A 66 1.68 3.38 -1.05
CA VAL A 66 2.35 4.32 -0.14
C VAL A 66 3.32 5.18 -0.96
N GLU A 67 3.31 6.47 -0.71
CA GLU A 67 4.37 7.38 -1.16
C GLU A 67 5.40 7.52 -0.05
N LEU A 68 6.68 7.48 -0.44
CA LEU A 68 7.81 7.70 0.44
C LEU A 68 8.55 8.95 -0.06
N SER A 69 8.53 10.01 0.73
CA SER A 69 9.26 11.25 0.44
C SER A 69 10.38 11.47 1.46
N GLU A 70 11.36 12.27 1.06
CA GLU A 70 12.37 12.78 2.00
C GLU A 70 11.77 13.93 2.81
N GLY A 71 11.84 13.81 4.13
CA GLY A 71 11.51 14.86 5.09
C GLY A 71 12.76 15.54 5.62
N GLU A 72 12.62 16.25 6.74
CA GLU A 72 13.74 16.94 7.37
C GLU A 72 14.88 15.98 7.69
N ARG A 73 16.12 16.45 7.47
CA ARG A 73 17.36 15.69 7.76
C ARG A 73 17.43 14.32 7.07
N GLY A 74 16.78 14.17 5.91
CA GLY A 74 16.78 12.92 5.13
C GLY A 74 15.95 11.81 5.77
N THR A 75 15.01 12.15 6.65
CA THR A 75 14.06 11.18 7.18
C THR A 75 13.10 10.70 6.10
N LEU A 76 12.68 9.44 6.15
CA LEU A 76 11.67 8.92 5.22
C LEU A 76 10.29 9.14 5.81
N VAL A 77 9.44 9.83 5.05
CA VAL A 77 8.07 10.20 5.41
C VAL A 77 7.09 9.35 4.58
N PRO A 78 6.29 8.48 5.21
CA PRO A 78 5.28 7.70 4.51
C PRO A 78 3.94 8.44 4.42
N ARG A 79 3.29 8.38 3.26
CA ARG A 79 1.91 8.87 3.05
C ARG A 79 1.10 7.85 2.27
N VAL A 80 -0.19 7.74 2.59
CA VAL A 80 -1.14 6.91 1.84
C VAL A 80 -2.02 7.86 1.01
N PRO A 81 -1.85 7.92 -0.32
CA PRO A 81 -2.57 8.88 -1.16
C PRO A 81 -4.00 8.46 -1.51
N TYR A 82 -4.47 7.31 -1.00
CA TYR A 82 -5.80 6.75 -1.28
C TYR A 82 -6.57 6.42 0.00
N ASP A 83 -7.89 6.49 -0.07
CA ASP A 83 -8.81 6.11 1.00
C ASP A 83 -9.29 4.66 0.90
N GLN A 84 -9.31 4.10 -0.31
CA GLN A 84 -9.86 2.78 -0.59
C GLN A 84 -9.05 2.00 -1.64
N VAL A 85 -8.97 0.68 -1.46
CA VAL A 85 -8.54 -0.27 -2.49
C VAL A 85 -9.72 -1.15 -2.89
N ARG A 86 -9.97 -1.31 -4.19
CA ARG A 86 -10.96 -2.25 -4.74
C ARG A 86 -10.25 -3.37 -5.50
N LEU A 87 -10.74 -4.58 -5.31
CA LEU A 87 -10.29 -5.77 -6.02
C LEU A 87 -11.48 -6.33 -6.80
N ASP A 88 -11.36 -6.35 -8.12
CA ASP A 88 -12.35 -6.96 -9.01
C ASP A 88 -11.84 -8.34 -9.45
N VAL A 89 -12.57 -9.40 -9.09
CA VAL A 89 -12.23 -10.78 -9.44
C VAL A 89 -13.38 -11.43 -10.19
N SER A 90 -13.16 -11.76 -11.47
CA SER A 90 -14.12 -12.52 -12.27
C SER A 90 -13.96 -14.02 -12.01
N LEU A 91 -15.02 -14.68 -11.55
CA LEU A 91 -15.05 -16.12 -11.28
C LEU A 91 -15.53 -16.96 -12.48
N THR A 92 -15.96 -16.31 -13.54
CA THR A 92 -16.44 -16.95 -14.75
C THR A 92 -15.38 -16.85 -15.84
N SER A 93 -15.04 -18.00 -16.44
CA SER A 93 -14.34 -18.01 -17.71
C SER A 93 -15.29 -17.49 -18.80
N SER A 94 -15.26 -16.19 -19.09
CA SER A 94 -15.73 -15.74 -20.39
C SER A 94 -14.73 -16.27 -21.42
N SER A 95 -14.98 -17.47 -21.92
CA SER A 95 -14.33 -17.98 -23.12
C SER A 95 -14.61 -16.94 -24.20
N GLN A 96 -13.60 -16.11 -24.51
CA GLN A 96 -13.63 -15.24 -25.67
C GLN A 96 -13.71 -16.15 -26.89
N ARG A 97 -14.94 -16.42 -27.36
CA ARG A 97 -15.14 -16.71 -28.78
C ARG A 97 -15.13 -15.36 -29.47
N VAL A 98 -13.94 -14.95 -29.90
CA VAL A 98 -13.82 -14.07 -31.05
C VAL A 98 -14.31 -14.88 -32.25
N ALA A 99 -15.42 -14.42 -32.82
CA ALA A 99 -15.90 -14.84 -34.13
C ALA A 99 -14.99 -14.28 -35.23
#